data_AF-A0A7C2WS73-F1
#
_entry.id   AF-A0A7C2WS73-F1
#
_cell.length_a   1.000
_cell.length_b   1.000
_cell.length_c   1.000
_cell.angle_alpha   90.00
_cell.angle_beta   90.00
_cell.angle_gamma   90.00
#
_symmetry.space_group_name_H-M   'P 1'
#
loop_
_entity.id
_entity.type
_entity.pdbx_description
1 polymer ?
#
loop_
_entity_poly.entity_id
_entity_poly.type
_entity_poly.pdbx_seq_one_letter_code
_entity_poly.pdbx_strand_id
1 'polypeptide(L)'
;MPTATQEICSGVTLSNFIVEAKVVKWSLNNDGFGTITVSSIWLDWPTSNQRLDVVQFGGVSIWDTTDSEPPTPIGGVGGTLESGGSKSIAFIFKRAASSSGYHIKVTLANGCQVESMK
;
A
#
# COMPACT_ATOMS: atom_id res chain seq x y z
N MET A 1 5.91 20.96 -23.12
CA MET A 1 4.75 21.02 -22.21
C MET A 1 4.55 19.61 -21.66
N PRO A 2 4.81 19.35 -20.37
CA PRO A 2 4.50 18.04 -19.79
C PRO A 2 2.98 17.91 -19.59
N THR A 3 2.46 16.74 -19.93
CA THR A 3 1.03 16.42 -20.00
C THR A 3 0.40 16.34 -18.60
N ALA A 4 -0.80 16.90 -18.43
CA ALA A 4 -1.55 17.04 -17.17
C ALA A 4 -1.77 15.74 -16.35
N THR A 5 -1.46 14.57 -16.92
CA THR A 5 -1.57 13.26 -16.27
C THR A 5 -0.40 12.96 -15.33
N GLN A 6 0.78 13.58 -15.52
CA GLN A 6 1.98 13.32 -14.69
C GLN A 6 1.95 14.08 -13.35
N GLU A 7 1.21 15.20 -13.28
CA GLU A 7 1.06 16.05 -12.09
C GLU A 7 0.26 15.41 -10.96
N ILE A 8 -0.75 14.58 -11.27
CA ILE A 8 -1.61 13.95 -10.26
C ILE A 8 -0.84 12.88 -9.46
N CYS A 9 0.18 12.27 -10.07
CA CYS A 9 1.07 11.35 -9.36
C CYS A 9 2.16 12.09 -8.54
N SER A 10 2.41 13.37 -8.83
CA SER A 10 3.60 14.12 -8.37
C SER A 10 3.56 14.54 -6.89
N GLY A 11 2.56 14.10 -6.13
CA GLY A 11 2.49 14.30 -4.68
C GLY A 11 2.11 13.03 -3.91
N VAL A 12 1.94 11.89 -4.58
CA VAL A 12 1.57 10.65 -3.89
C VAL A 12 2.82 9.94 -3.41
N THR A 13 2.94 9.71 -2.11
CA THR A 13 4.11 9.06 -1.52
C THR A 13 3.71 7.99 -0.50
N LEU A 14 4.57 6.98 -0.37
CA LEU A 14 4.49 5.97 0.68
C LEU A 14 5.57 6.27 1.71
N SER A 15 5.14 6.54 2.94
CA SER A 15 6.02 6.97 4.02
C SER A 15 5.70 6.22 5.32
N ASN A 16 6.39 6.58 6.41
CA ASN A 16 6.09 6.13 7.76
C ASN A 16 5.96 4.60 7.90
N PHE A 17 7.00 3.88 7.48
CA PHE A 17 7.06 2.44 7.65
C PHE A 17 7.18 2.08 9.13
N ILE A 18 6.19 1.36 9.63
CA ILE A 18 6.09 0.95 11.03
C ILE A 18 5.92 -0.57 11.08
N VAL A 19 6.60 -1.20 12.04
CA VAL A 19 6.48 -2.63 12.34
C VAL A 19 6.03 -2.80 13.78
N GLU A 20 4.89 -3.45 13.97
CA GLU A 20 4.25 -3.66 15.26
C GLU A 20 3.86 -5.13 15.41
N ALA A 21 4.69 -5.89 16.11
CA ALA A 21 4.51 -7.33 16.30
C ALA A 21 4.31 -8.08 14.97
N LYS A 22 3.06 -8.37 14.58
CA LYS A 22 2.71 -9.10 13.34
C LYS A 22 2.26 -8.19 12.21
N VAL A 23 2.26 -6.87 12.43
CA VAL A 23 1.68 -5.90 11.51
C VAL A 23 2.79 -5.02 10.96
N VAL A 24 2.75 -4.79 9.64
CA VAL A 24 3.50 -3.69 9.01
C VAL A 24 2.53 -2.65 8.50
N LYS A 25 2.92 -1.37 8.58
CA LYS A 25 2.09 -0.25 8.15
C LYS A 25 2.92 0.70 7.30
N TRP A 26 2.28 1.25 6.27
CA TRP A 26 2.75 2.42 5.54
C TRP A 26 1.68 3.50 5.57
N SER A 27 2.10 4.75 5.55
CA SER A 27 1.21 5.87 5.27
C SER A 27 1.26 6.17 3.77
N LEU A 28 0.11 6.07 3.11
CA LEU A 28 -0.10 6.60 1.78
C LEU A 28 -0.53 8.06 1.92
N ASN A 29 0.33 8.96 1.49
CA ASN A 29 0.12 10.39 1.49
C ASN A 29 -0.26 10.84 0.08
N ASN A 30 -1.26 11.71 -0.04
CA ASN A 30 -1.61 12.37 -1.28
C ASN A 30 -1.40 13.87 -1.12
N ASP A 31 -0.18 14.34 -1.38
CA ASP A 31 0.16 15.77 -1.38
C ASP A 31 -0.07 16.40 -2.78
N GLY A 32 -0.72 15.67 -3.69
CA GLY A 32 -1.08 16.14 -5.02
C GLY A 32 -2.34 17.03 -5.02
N PHE A 33 -2.63 17.61 -6.19
CA PHE A 33 -3.72 18.59 -6.36
C PHE A 33 -5.13 17.99 -6.53
N GLY A 34 -5.30 16.66 -6.45
CA GLY A 34 -6.58 16.01 -6.68
C GLY A 34 -6.78 14.71 -5.90
N THR A 35 -8.04 14.28 -5.80
CA THR A 35 -8.39 13.00 -5.18
C THR A 35 -7.85 11.84 -5.99
N ILE A 36 -7.19 10.90 -5.32
CA ILE A 36 -6.71 9.65 -5.92
C ILE A 36 -7.59 8.48 -5.51
N THR A 37 -7.67 7.47 -6.38
CA THR A 37 -8.34 6.21 -6.09
C THR A 37 -7.34 5.08 -6.23
N VAL A 38 -7.18 4.29 -5.17
CA VAL A 38 -6.36 3.08 -5.18
C VAL A 38 -7.11 1.96 -5.91
N SER A 39 -6.53 1.48 -7.00
CA SER A 39 -7.09 0.39 -7.80
C SER A 39 -6.62 -0.97 -7.26
N SER A 40 -5.31 -1.10 -7.08
CA SER A 40 -4.68 -2.33 -6.58
C SER A 40 -3.44 -2.02 -5.75
N ILE A 41 -3.11 -2.96 -4.87
CA ILE A 41 -1.90 -2.97 -4.07
C ILE A 41 -1.19 -4.28 -4.38
N TRP A 42 0.11 -4.23 -4.57
CA TRP A 42 0.96 -5.39 -4.72
C TRP A 42 1.98 -5.37 -3.59
N LEU A 43 2.14 -6.49 -2.91
CA LEU A 43 3.09 -6.61 -1.81
C LEU A 43 3.97 -7.84 -2.00
N ASP A 44 5.27 -7.60 -2.05
CA ASP A 44 6.29 -8.60 -1.77
C ASP A 44 6.77 -8.45 -0.33
N TRP A 45 6.95 -9.59 0.35
CA TRP A 45 7.32 -9.62 1.76
C TRP A 45 8.29 -10.76 2.05
N PRO A 46 9.12 -10.67 3.10
CA PRO A 46 10.11 -11.69 3.39
C PRO A 46 9.44 -12.97 3.92
N THR A 47 9.93 -14.12 3.48
CA THR A 47 9.39 -15.45 3.84
C THR A 47 9.37 -15.72 5.35
N SER A 48 10.14 -14.97 6.15
CA SER A 48 10.11 -14.99 7.62
C SER A 48 8.72 -14.71 8.21
N ASN A 49 7.90 -13.90 7.52
CA ASN A 49 6.55 -13.56 7.95
C ASN A 49 5.56 -14.71 7.74
N GLN A 50 5.97 -15.73 6.97
CA GLN A 50 5.24 -16.93 6.56
C GLN A 50 4.00 -16.71 5.70
N ARG A 51 3.05 -15.90 6.16
CA ARG A 51 1.74 -15.79 5.52
C ARG A 51 1.13 -14.43 5.80
N LEU A 52 0.68 -13.75 4.76
CA LEU A 52 -0.18 -12.58 4.84
C LEU A 52 -1.60 -13.06 5.17
N ASP A 53 -2.23 -12.54 6.21
CA ASP A 53 -3.58 -12.95 6.61
C ASP A 53 -4.64 -11.90 6.19
N VAL A 54 -4.34 -10.62 6.42
CA VAL A 54 -5.29 -9.52 6.20
C VAL A 54 -4.56 -8.28 5.68
N VAL A 55 -5.20 -7.55 4.76
CA VAL A 55 -4.79 -6.21 4.34
C VAL A 55 -5.87 -5.20 4.68
N GLN A 56 -5.46 -4.09 5.29
CA GLN A 56 -6.34 -3.00 5.65
C GLN A 56 -5.92 -1.70 4.96
N PHE A 57 -6.91 -0.91 4.54
CA PHE A 57 -6.72 0.43 3.98
C PHE A 57 -7.54 1.44 4.78
N GLY A 58 -6.87 2.40 5.42
CA GLY A 58 -7.52 3.38 6.30
C GLY A 58 -8.30 2.72 7.46
N GLY A 59 -7.84 1.56 7.95
CA GLY A 59 -8.48 0.80 9.02
C GLY A 59 -9.59 -0.17 8.57
N VAL A 60 -9.97 -0.17 7.29
CA VAL A 60 -10.98 -1.09 6.74
C VAL A 60 -10.29 -2.29 6.11
N SER A 61 -10.77 -3.51 6.41
CA SER A 61 -10.28 -4.73 5.75
C SER A 61 -10.68 -4.73 4.28
N ILE A 62 -9.70 -4.77 3.38
CA ILE A 62 -9.90 -4.80 1.93
C ILE A 62 -9.57 -6.17 1.33
N TRP A 63 -8.93 -7.05 2.10
CA TRP A 63 -8.54 -8.39 1.68
C TRP A 63 -8.31 -9.27 2.91
N ASP A 64 -8.88 -10.48 2.89
CA ASP A 64 -8.90 -11.43 4.02
C ASP A 64 -8.82 -12.90 3.56
N THR A 65 -8.13 -13.18 2.45
CA THR A 65 -8.10 -14.54 1.86
C THR A 65 -6.93 -15.40 2.31
N THR A 66 -5.94 -14.81 2.97
CA THR A 66 -4.66 -15.42 3.36
C THR A 66 -3.78 -15.89 2.20
N ASP A 67 -2.47 -15.62 2.26
CA ASP A 67 -1.52 -15.97 1.21
C ASP A 67 -0.14 -16.25 1.82
N SER A 68 0.42 -17.43 1.53
CA SER A 68 1.72 -17.86 2.03
C SER A 68 2.87 -17.68 1.03
N GLU A 69 2.57 -17.28 -0.20
CA GLU A 69 3.52 -17.19 -1.29
C GLU A 69 3.63 -15.74 -1.78
N PRO A 70 4.59 -14.95 -1.26
CA PRO A 70 4.86 -13.65 -1.82
C PRO A 70 5.39 -13.77 -3.27
N PRO A 71 5.07 -12.81 -4.15
CA PRO A 71 4.30 -11.59 -3.90
C PRO A 71 2.79 -11.73 -4.18
N THR A 72 1.95 -11.01 -3.43
CA THR A 72 0.48 -11.00 -3.61
C THR A 72 -0.02 -9.73 -4.29
N PRO A 73 -0.77 -9.83 -5.40
CA PRO A 73 -1.59 -8.75 -5.91
C PRO A 73 -2.96 -8.70 -5.20
N ILE A 74 -3.21 -7.61 -4.48
CA ILE A 74 -4.52 -7.24 -3.92
C ILE A 74 -5.23 -6.29 -4.89
N GLY A 75 -6.17 -6.82 -5.67
CA GLY A 75 -7.03 -6.03 -6.55
C GLY A 75 -8.30 -5.51 -5.87
N GLY A 76 -9.01 -4.60 -6.52
CA GLY A 76 -10.36 -4.20 -6.10
C GLY A 76 -10.42 -3.36 -4.82
N VAL A 77 -9.34 -2.63 -4.50
CA VAL A 77 -9.25 -1.86 -3.26
C VAL A 77 -10.31 -0.76 -3.19
N GLY A 78 -10.49 -0.01 -4.29
CA GLY A 78 -11.51 1.05 -4.40
C GLY A 78 -11.36 2.21 -3.41
N GLY A 79 -10.25 2.27 -2.69
CA GLY A 79 -10.03 3.25 -1.62
C GLY A 79 -9.69 4.62 -2.19
N THR A 80 -10.45 5.65 -1.82
CA THR A 80 -10.18 7.04 -2.21
C THR A 80 -9.37 7.77 -1.16
N LEU A 81 -8.55 8.72 -1.61
CA LEU A 81 -7.79 9.62 -0.76
C LEU A 81 -7.80 11.03 -1.35
N GLU A 82 -8.34 11.99 -0.60
CA GLU A 82 -8.41 13.39 -1.01
C GLU A 82 -7.02 14.03 -1.04
N SER A 83 -6.90 15.18 -1.73
CA SER A 83 -5.67 15.98 -1.73
C SER A 83 -5.35 16.51 -0.33
N GLY A 84 -4.08 16.44 0.07
CA GLY A 84 -3.60 16.70 1.43
C GLY A 84 -3.95 15.60 2.43
N GLY A 85 -4.59 14.51 2.00
CA GLY A 85 -5.00 13.40 2.84
C GLY A 85 -3.89 12.37 3.07
N SER A 86 -3.98 11.64 4.17
CA SER A 86 -3.15 10.45 4.42
C SER A 86 -4.02 9.29 4.92
N LYS A 87 -3.75 8.08 4.41
CA LYS A 87 -4.36 6.83 4.88
C LYS A 87 -3.30 5.77 5.14
N SER A 88 -3.48 5.00 6.20
CA SER A 88 -2.58 3.89 6.52
C SER A 88 -2.94 2.63 5.74
N ILE A 89 -1.96 1.97 5.14
CA ILE A 89 -2.06 0.63 4.58
C ILE A 89 -1.41 -0.32 5.59
N ALA A 90 -2.16 -1.25 6.15
CA ALA A 90 -1.67 -2.21 7.13
C ALA A 90 -1.73 -3.63 6.57
N PHE A 91 -0.68 -4.41 6.78
CA PHE A 91 -0.61 -5.82 6.41
C PHE A 91 -0.35 -6.64 7.66
N ILE A 92 -1.23 -7.60 7.92
CA ILE A 92 -1.21 -8.44 9.11
C ILE A 92 -0.73 -9.82 8.71
N PHE A 93 0.36 -10.27 9.31
CA PHE A 93 0.97 -11.57 9.03
C PHE A 93 0.67 -12.59 10.12
N LYS A 94 0.89 -13.87 9.79
CA LYS A 94 0.78 -14.98 10.73
C LYS A 94 1.86 -14.91 11.82
N ARG A 95 3.10 -14.58 11.44
CA ARG A 95 4.26 -14.42 12.34
C ARG A 95 4.59 -12.95 12.58
N ALA A 96 5.55 -12.73 13.48
CA ALA A 96 6.14 -11.41 13.67
C ALA A 96 6.65 -10.89 12.32
N ALA A 97 6.25 -9.66 12.00
CA ALA A 97 6.68 -8.95 10.82
C ALA A 97 8.18 -8.62 10.93
N SER A 98 8.91 -8.87 9.84
CA SER A 98 10.28 -8.43 9.68
C SER A 98 10.38 -6.89 9.70
N SER A 99 11.58 -6.37 10.00
CA SER A 99 11.88 -4.94 9.93
C SER A 99 12.27 -4.46 8.53
N SER A 100 12.46 -5.37 7.57
CA SER A 100 12.93 -5.10 6.21
C SER A 100 12.66 -6.29 5.28
N GLY A 101 12.90 -6.12 3.98
CA GLY A 101 12.66 -7.10 2.92
C GLY A 101 11.29 -6.95 2.24
N TYR A 102 10.69 -5.75 2.30
CA TYR A 102 9.37 -5.50 1.73
C TYR A 102 9.46 -4.64 0.49
N HIS A 103 8.66 -4.98 -0.51
CA HIS A 103 8.42 -4.13 -1.67
C HIS A 103 6.92 -3.99 -1.86
N ILE A 104 6.42 -2.79 -1.56
CA ILE A 104 5.02 -2.44 -1.80
C ILE A 104 4.92 -1.61 -3.06
N LYS A 105 3.93 -1.92 -3.89
CA LYS A 105 3.57 -1.14 -5.07
C LYS A 105 2.07 -0.90 -5.10
N VAL A 106 1.67 0.36 -5.07
CA VAL A 106 0.27 0.78 -5.12
C VAL A 106 -0.01 1.35 -6.50
N THR A 107 -1.03 0.80 -7.17
CA THR A 107 -1.49 1.28 -8.47
C THR A 107 -2.80 2.02 -8.28
N LEU A 108 -2.83 3.25 -8.78
CA LEU A 108 -3.99 4.13 -8.74
C LEU A 108 -4.81 3.97 -10.02
N ALA A 109 -6.12 4.25 -9.95
CA ALA A 109 -7.04 4.10 -11.06
C ALA A 109 -6.74 5.04 -12.24
N ASN A 110 -6.04 6.15 -11.98
CA ASN A 110 -5.58 7.09 -13.01
C ASN A 110 -4.29 6.63 -13.73
N GLY A 111 -3.75 5.45 -13.38
CA GLY A 111 -2.53 4.88 -13.94
C GLY A 111 -1.24 5.22 -13.18
N CYS A 112 -1.31 6.06 -12.15
CA CYS A 112 -0.15 6.35 -11.30
C CYS A 112 0.27 5.11 -10.51
N GLN A 113 1.58 4.93 -10.33
CA GLN A 113 2.13 3.86 -9.51
C GLN A 113 3.10 4.47 -8.51
N VAL A 114 2.95 4.10 -7.24
CA VAL A 114 3.86 4.48 -6.17
C VAL A 114 4.39 3.21 -5.52
N GLU A 115 5.70 3.16 -5.31
CA GLU A 115 6.33 2.01 -4.68
C GLU A 115 7.27 2.42 -3.57
N SER A 116 7.49 1.51 -2.64
CA SER A 116 8.41 1.70 -1.52
C SER A 116 9.10 0.38 -1.21
N MET A 117 10.39 0.47 -0.95
CA MET A 117 11.24 -0.64 -0.52
C MET A 117 11.73 -0.37 0.90
N LYS A 118 11.68 -1.40 1.75
CA LYS A 118 12.15 -1.35 3.13
C LYS A 118 12.96 -2.59 3.47
#